data_AF-A0A436HBK7-F1
#
_entry.id   AF-A0A436HBK7-F1
#
_cell.length_a   1.000
_cell.length_b   1.000
_cell.length_c   1.000
_cell.angle_alpha   90.00
_cell.angle_beta   90.00
_cell.angle_gamma   90.00
#
_symmetry.space_group_name_H-M   'P 1'
#
loop_
_entity.id
_entity.type
_entity.pdbx_description
1 polymer ?
#
loop_
_entity_poly.entity_id
_entity_poly.type
_entity_poly.pdbx_seq_one_letter_code
_entity_poly.pdbx_strand_id
1 'polypeptide(L)'
;MPQSRHSTTPPKEAKLFRNNRSQAVRIPVEFELPGEKVLISREGDRLVIEPVRKPGLTALLAQWAKEPPLDPEDDFPEIYDTPVKSEDIF
;
A
#
# COMPACT_ATOMS: atom_id res chain seq x y z
N MET A 1 1.16 17.61 -5.56
CA MET A 1 0.33 17.01 -4.49
C MET A 1 -1.01 16.64 -5.10
N PRO A 2 -1.36 15.35 -5.28
CA PRO A 2 -2.67 15.00 -5.79
C PRO A 2 -3.69 15.26 -4.67
N GLN A 3 -4.47 16.32 -4.81
CA GLN A 3 -5.61 16.57 -3.95
C GLN A 3 -6.65 15.49 -4.25
N SER A 4 -6.82 14.54 -3.34
CA SER A 4 -7.91 13.57 -3.39
C SER A 4 -9.22 14.35 -3.42
N ARG A 5 -9.92 14.33 -4.55
CA ARG A 5 -11.26 14.89 -4.67
C ARG A 5 -12.15 14.23 -3.62
N HIS A 6 -12.55 14.97 -2.60
CA HIS A 6 -13.52 14.50 -1.62
C HIS A 6 -14.89 14.51 -2.30
N SER A 7 -15.33 13.35 -2.79
CA SER A 7 -16.74 13.14 -3.09
C SER A 7 -17.45 13.01 -1.75
N THR A 8 -18.22 14.02 -1.35
CA THR A 8 -19.05 13.97 -0.14
C THR A 8 -20.20 13.00 -0.39
N THR A 9 -20.01 11.72 -0.07
CA THR A 9 -21.10 10.76 0.00
C THR A 9 -21.93 11.06 1.25
N PRO A 10 -23.26 11.23 1.16
CA PRO A 10 -24.10 11.49 2.32
C PRO A 10 -24.02 10.31 3.31
N PRO A 11 -24.10 10.55 4.62
CA PRO A 11 -24.02 9.49 5.62
C PRO A 11 -25.16 8.48 5.44
N LYS A 12 -24.84 7.20 5.63
CA LYS A 12 -25.84 6.13 5.70
C LYS A 12 -25.74 5.37 7.01
N GLU A 13 -26.88 4.90 7.47
CA GLU A 13 -26.94 3.97 8.58
C GLU A 13 -26.37 2.61 8.17
N ALA A 14 -25.45 2.10 8.97
CA ALA A 14 -24.84 0.79 8.80
C ALA A 14 -25.21 -0.12 9.98
N LYS A 15 -25.38 -1.41 9.70
CA LYS A 15 -25.75 -2.38 10.74
C LYS A 15 -24.52 -2.81 11.54
N LEU A 16 -24.63 -2.70 12.87
CA LEU A 16 -23.69 -3.30 13.81
C LEU A 16 -24.02 -4.78 14.03
N PHE A 17 -22.99 -5.60 14.10
CA PHE A 17 -23.11 -7.02 14.39
C PHE A 17 -21.93 -7.52 15.23
N ARG A 18 -22.00 -8.79 15.65
CA ARG A 18 -20.95 -9.46 16.41
C ARG A 18 -20.20 -10.44 15.51
N ASN A 19 -18.87 -10.39 15.54
CA ASN A 19 -18.00 -11.39 14.95
C ASN A 19 -17.21 -12.05 16.09
N ASN A 20 -17.65 -13.21 16.55
CA ASN A 20 -17.11 -13.86 17.76
C ASN A 20 -17.12 -12.90 18.97
N ARG A 21 -15.94 -12.56 19.49
CA ARG A 21 -15.76 -11.66 20.65
C ARG A 21 -15.65 -10.18 20.26
N SER A 22 -15.64 -9.83 18.97
CA SER A 22 -15.54 -8.44 18.50
C SER A 22 -16.87 -7.90 17.97
N GLN A 23 -16.98 -6.57 17.96
CA GLN A 23 -18.04 -5.85 17.27
C GLN A 23 -17.57 -5.54 15.85
N ALA A 24 -18.47 -5.61 14.88
CA ALA A 24 -18.20 -5.34 13.48
C ALA A 24 -19.30 -4.46 12.87
N VAL A 25 -18.91 -3.68 11.86
CA VAL A 25 -19.80 -2.82 11.05
C VAL A 25 -19.82 -3.40 9.64
N ARG A 26 -21.00 -3.55 9.04
CA ARG A 26 -21.09 -3.87 7.61
C ARG A 26 -20.90 -2.59 6.82
N ILE A 27 -19.80 -2.50 6.07
CA ILE A 27 -19.50 -1.34 5.22
C ILE A 27 -20.28 -1.50 3.90
N PRO A 28 -21.19 -0.56 3.54
CA PRO A 28 -21.85 -0.55 2.24
C PRO A 28 -20.84 -0.32 1.10
N VAL A 29 -21.13 -0.81 -0.10
CA VAL A 29 -20.21 -0.82 -1.26
C VAL A 29 -19.72 0.59 -1.64
N GLU A 30 -20.56 1.60 -1.47
CA GLU A 30 -20.22 3.00 -1.72
C GLU A 30 -19.20 3.60 -0.74
N PHE A 31 -18.96 2.92 0.39
CA PHE A 31 -17.96 3.29 1.40
C PHE A 31 -16.81 2.27 1.47
N GLU A 32 -16.71 1.36 0.49
CA GLU A 32 -15.66 0.35 0.46
C GLU A 32 -14.27 1.00 0.42
N LEU A 33 -13.39 0.58 1.34
CA LEU A 33 -12.03 1.08 1.44
C LEU A 33 -11.09 0.18 0.65
N PRO A 34 -10.06 0.73 -0.02
CA PRO A 34 -9.09 -0.08 -0.74
C PRO A 34 -8.20 -0.87 0.22
N GLY A 35 -7.83 -2.08 -0.21
CA GLY A 35 -6.91 -2.95 0.53
C GLY A 35 -7.60 -3.87 1.55
N GLU A 36 -6.80 -4.54 2.36
CA GLU A 36 -7.26 -5.59 3.29
C GLU A 36 -7.21 -5.16 4.76
N LYS A 37 -6.52 -4.05 5.06
CA LYS A 37 -6.24 -3.57 6.41
C LYS A 37 -6.59 -2.10 6.53
N VAL A 38 -7.11 -1.73 7.68
CA VAL A 38 -7.47 -0.35 8.03
C VAL A 38 -6.89 0.02 9.39
N LEU A 39 -6.58 1.30 9.56
CA LEU A 39 -6.31 1.92 10.85
C LEU A 39 -7.63 2.45 11.39
N ILE A 40 -7.85 2.30 12.69
CA ILE A 40 -9.02 2.83 13.39
C ILE A 40 -8.51 3.75 14.49
N SER A 41 -8.92 5.01 14.46
CA SER A 41 -8.71 5.98 15.52
C SER A 41 -10.05 6.46 16.07
N ARG A 42 -10.04 6.98 17.30
CA ARG A 42 -11.24 7.51 17.97
C ARG A 42 -11.07 9.00 18.19
N GLU A 43 -12.06 9.76 17.73
CA GLU A 43 -12.15 11.20 17.93
C GLU A 43 -13.48 11.49 18.64
N GLY A 44 -13.43 11.58 19.98
CA GLY A 44 -14.62 11.69 20.80
C GLY A 44 -15.55 10.48 20.66
N ASP A 45 -16.76 10.72 20.17
CA ASP A 45 -17.78 9.69 19.90
C ASP A 45 -17.64 9.04 18.51
N ARG A 46 -16.74 9.55 17.66
CA ARG A 46 -16.55 9.08 16.28
C ARG A 46 -15.41 8.08 16.18
N LEU A 47 -15.59 7.09 15.32
CA LEU A 47 -14.51 6.23 14.84
C LEU A 47 -14.10 6.70 13.45
N VAL A 48 -12.83 7.02 13.28
CA VAL A 48 -12.22 7.35 11.98
C VAL A 48 -11.50 6.11 11.49
N ILE A 49 -11.85 5.67 10.27
CA ILE A 49 -11.32 4.45 9.66
C ILE A 49 -10.59 4.85 8.38
N GLU A 50 -9.29 4.55 8.31
CA GLU A 50 -8.43 4.90 7.19
C GLU A 50 -7.76 3.65 6.60
N PRO A 51 -7.61 3.54 5.27
CA PRO A 51 -6.95 2.39 4.67
C PRO A 51 -5.44 2.40 4.99
N VAL A 52 -4.89 1.24 5.34
CA VAL A 52 -3.44 1.08 5.46
C VAL A 52 -2.85 1.13 4.05
N ARG A 53 -2.22 2.25 3.70
CA ARG A 53 -1.50 2.38 2.43
C ARG A 53 -0.14 1.70 2.57
N LYS A 54 0.13 0.70 1.74
CA LYS A 54 1.52 0.25 1.56
C LYS A 54 2.33 1.43 0.99
N PRO A 55 3.61 1.60 1.40
CA PRO A 55 4.46 2.60 0.78
C PRO A 55 4.44 2.37 -0.73
N GLY A 56 4.16 3.43 -1.49
CA GLY A 56 4.27 3.38 -2.94
C GLY A 56 5.73 3.13 -3.34
N LEU A 57 5.95 2.76 -4.61
CA LEU A 57 7.30 2.50 -5.14
C LEU A 57 8.28 3.62 -4.78
N THR A 58 7.86 4.89 -4.85
CA THR A 58 8.68 6.05 -4.47
C THR A 58 9.10 6.06 -3.00
N ALA A 59 8.19 5.73 -2.09
CA ALA A 59 8.49 5.66 -0.67
C ALA A 59 9.40 4.45 -0.34
N LEU A 60 9.21 3.34 -1.04
CA LEU A 60 10.08 2.16 -0.93
C LEU A 60 11.50 2.45 -1.43
N LEU A 61 11.64 3.08 -2.61
CA LEU A 61 12.94 3.49 -3.14
C LEU A 61 13.65 4.49 -2.21
N ALA A 62 12.91 5.45 -1.64
CA ALA A 62 13.46 6.39 -0.67
C ALA A 62 13.89 5.74 0.65
N GLN A 63 13.31 4.58 0.99
CA GLN A 63 13.77 3.76 2.11
C GLN A 63 15.07 3.04 1.75
N TRP A 64 15.12 2.33 0.63
CA TRP A 64 16.34 1.62 0.18
C TRP A 64 17.52 2.55 -0.05
N ALA A 65 17.29 3.77 -0.51
CA ALA A 65 18.35 4.78 -0.65
C ALA A 65 19.02 5.18 0.68
N LYS A 66 18.42 4.86 1.83
CA LYS A 66 18.98 5.11 3.17
C LYS A 66 19.64 3.88 3.78
N GLU A 67 19.43 2.71 3.19
CA GLU A 67 20.04 1.47 3.65
C GLU A 67 21.52 1.45 3.26
N PRO A 68 22.39 0.79 4.05
CA PRO A 68 23.78 0.61 3.67
C PRO A 68 23.87 -0.19 2.36
N PRO A 69 24.94 -0.02 1.57
CA PRO A 69 25.22 -0.90 0.44
C PRO A 69 25.22 -2.36 0.87
N LEU A 70 24.88 -3.26 -0.07
CA LEU A 70 24.97 -4.69 0.17
C LEU A 70 26.42 -5.09 0.49
N ASP A 71 26.57 -6.11 1.32
CA ASP A 71 27.88 -6.69 1.57
C ASP A 71 28.43 -7.33 0.27
N PRO A 72 29.75 -7.43 0.09
CA PRO A 72 30.33 -7.97 -1.14
C PRO A 72 29.89 -9.39 -1.52
N GLU A 73 29.38 -10.16 -0.55
CA GLU A 73 28.81 -11.49 -0.77
C GLU A 73 27.38 -11.46 -1.35
N ASP A 74 26.65 -10.37 -1.14
CA ASP A 74 25.29 -10.13 -1.61
C ASP A 74 25.23 -9.13 -2.79
N ASP A 75 26.32 -8.40 -3.05
CA ASP A 75 26.41 -7.47 -4.16
C ASP A 75 26.49 -8.19 -5.51
N PHE A 76 26.12 -7.48 -6.59
CA PHE A 76 26.20 -8.02 -7.93
C PHE A 76 27.67 -8.31 -8.31
N PRO A 77 27.95 -9.46 -8.96
CA PRO A 77 29.27 -9.70 -9.50
C PRO A 77 29.60 -8.69 -10.60
N GLU A 78 30.88 -8.57 -10.95
CA GLU A 78 31.27 -7.82 -12.15
C GLU A 78 30.59 -8.42 -13.38
N ILE A 79 29.68 -7.66 -13.99
CA ILE A 79 29.00 -8.02 -15.24
C ILE A 79 29.70 -7.30 -16.38
N TYR A 80 30.35 -8.06 -17.26
CA TYR A 80 30.87 -7.52 -18.52
C TYR A 80 29.72 -7.40 -19.53
N ASP A 81 29.29 -6.17 -19.81
CA ASP A 81 28.29 -5.87 -20.85
C ASP A 81 28.92 -5.95 -22.25
N THR A 82 29.26 -7.18 -22.65
CA THR A 82 29.80 -7.42 -23.99
C THR A 82 28.67 -7.32 -25.01
N PRO A 83 28.86 -6.59 -26.12
CA PRO A 83 27.89 -6.56 -27.18
C PRO A 83 27.61 -7.99 -27.68
N VAL A 84 26.36 -8.23 -28.07
CA VAL A 84 25.94 -9.51 -28.64
C VAL A 84 26.86 -9.85 -29.81
N LYS A 85 27.40 -11.07 -29.83
CA LYS A 85 28.19 -11.56 -30.96
C LYS A 85 27.30 -11.62 -32.20
N SER A 86 27.82 -11.18 -33.33
CA SER A 86 27.19 -11.46 -34.62
C SER A 86 27.14 -12.96 -34.82
N GLU A 87 25.94 -13.53 -34.87
CA GLU A 87 25.70 -14.86 -35.39
C GLU A 87 25.32 -14.72 -36.87
N ASP A 88 25.89 -15.57 -37.73
CA ASP A 88 25.41 -15.70 -39.11
C ASP A 88 24.06 -16.43 -39.04
N ILE A 89 22.99 -15.66 -38.92
CA ILE A 89 21.61 -16.16 -38.95
C ILE A 89 21.14 -16.29 -40.41
N PHE A 90 21.93 -16.89 -41.32
CA PHE A 90 21.48 -17.34 -42.65
C PHE A 90 22.44 -18.39 -43.23
#